data_AF-A0A7G8EU22-F1
#
_entry.id   AF-A0A7G8EU22-F1
#
_cell.length_a   1.000
_cell.length_b   1.000
_cell.length_c   1.000
_cell.angle_alpha   90.00
_cell.angle_beta   90.00
_cell.angle_gamma   90.00
#
_symmetry.space_group_name_H-M   'P 1'
#
loop_
_entity.id
_entity.type
_entity.pdbx_description
1 polymer ?
#
loop_
_entity_poly.entity_id
_entity_poly.type
_entity_poly.pdbx_seq_one_letter_code
_entity_poly.pdbx_strand_id
1 'polypeptide(L)'
;MNTLLSTPVLPTLAWGLIGVGILLWFWGTLPLLLLRSIFFRLHALTVADTIGSLLIVSGLLLLRSREWPLLLLSLISLVLWNSTFSIVLSRLAADQATDPQTGVLHEEAIR
;
A
#
# COMPACT_ATOMS: atom_id res chain seq x y z
N MET A 1 -13.81 40.19 -1.44
CA MET A 1 -14.47 38.88 -1.32
C MET A 1 -14.24 38.05 -2.59
N ASN A 2 -12.98 37.83 -3.02
CA ASN A 2 -12.58 36.94 -4.14
C ASN A 2 -11.05 36.97 -4.42
N THR A 3 -10.21 36.56 -3.45
CA THR A 3 -8.77 36.30 -3.71
C THR A 3 -8.39 34.83 -3.53
N LEU A 4 -9.34 33.97 -3.12
CA LEU A 4 -9.13 32.53 -2.92
C LEU A 4 -9.48 31.68 -4.17
N LEU A 5 -10.04 32.28 -5.22
CA LEU A 5 -10.39 31.60 -6.48
C LEU A 5 -9.27 31.61 -7.53
N SER A 6 -8.20 32.41 -7.34
CA SER A 6 -7.10 32.57 -8.30
C SER A 6 -5.82 31.83 -7.93
N THR A 7 -5.73 31.25 -6.73
CA THR A 7 -4.54 30.52 -6.31
C THR A 7 -4.68 29.04 -6.67
N PRO A 8 -3.89 28.50 -7.61
CA PRO A 8 -3.92 27.07 -7.97
C PRO A 8 -3.35 26.16 -6.86
N VAL A 9 -3.33 26.59 -5.61
CA VAL A 9 -2.69 25.91 -4.49
C VAL A 9 -3.38 24.57 -4.19
N LEU A 10 -4.71 24.51 -4.22
CA LEU A 10 -5.47 23.28 -4.01
C LEU A 10 -5.19 22.21 -5.08
N PRO A 11 -5.32 22.51 -6.39
CA PRO A 11 -5.00 21.51 -7.41
C PRO A 11 -3.51 21.15 -7.44
N THR A 12 -2.59 22.11 -7.23
CA THR A 12 -1.15 21.79 -7.15
C THR A 12 -0.84 20.85 -6.00
N LEU A 13 -1.42 21.08 -4.82
CA LEU A 13 -1.28 20.18 -3.68
C LEU A 13 -1.84 18.80 -4.00
N ALA A 14 -3.03 18.73 -4.59
CA ALA A 14 -3.66 17.46 -4.95
C ALA A 14 -2.83 16.65 -5.96
N TRP A 15 -2.32 17.28 -7.01
CA TRP A 15 -1.40 16.64 -7.97
C TRP A 15 -0.10 16.20 -7.30
N GLY A 16 0.41 16.98 -6.34
CA GLY A 16 1.55 16.59 -5.50
C GLY A 16 1.28 15.32 -4.69
N LEU A 17 0.14 15.24 -4.01
CA LEU A 17 -0.28 14.05 -3.25
C LEU A 17 -0.39 12.81 -4.15
N ILE A 18 -1.03 12.96 -5.31
CA ILE A 18 -1.16 11.86 -6.29
C ILE A 18 0.22 11.42 -6.77
N GLY A 19 1.09 12.37 -7.13
CA GLY A 19 2.46 12.07 -7.57
C GLY A 19 3.26 11.31 -6.52
N VAL A 20 3.24 11.76 -5.26
CA VAL A 20 3.92 11.09 -4.15
C VAL A 20 3.32 9.70 -3.88
N GLY A 21 2.00 9.56 -3.94
CA GLY A 21 1.34 8.27 -3.77
C GLY A 21 1.73 7.25 -4.86
N ILE A 22 1.85 7.70 -6.11
CA ILE A 22 2.36 6.88 -7.21
C ILE A 22 3.83 6.49 -6.97
N LEU A 23 4.69 7.43 -6.55
CA LEU A 23 6.09 7.13 -6.21
C LEU A 23 6.20 6.09 -5.10
N LEU A 24 5.33 6.15 -4.08
CA LEU A 24 5.26 5.15 -3.02
C LEU A 24 4.85 3.77 -3.55
N TRP A 25 3.89 3.70 -4.47
CA TRP A 25 3.53 2.45 -5.16
C TRP A 25 4.73 1.82 -5.88
N PHE A 26 5.49 2.63 -6.63
CA PHE A 26 6.72 2.15 -7.27
C PHE A 26 7.78 1.74 -6.24
N TRP A 27 7.96 2.51 -5.18
CA TRP A 27 8.87 2.17 -4.09
C TRP A 27 8.51 0.85 -3.43
N GLY A 28 7.23 0.56 -3.22
CA GLY A 28 6.75 -0.72 -2.67
C GLY A 28 7.09 -1.94 -3.54
N THR A 29 7.29 -1.73 -4.84
CA THR A 29 7.65 -2.78 -5.79
C THR A 29 9.15 -3.10 -5.74
N LEU A 30 10.00 -2.15 -5.35
CA LEU A 30 11.45 -2.35 -5.27
C LEU A 30 11.86 -3.45 -4.26
N PRO A 31 11.32 -3.51 -3.02
CA PRO A 31 11.59 -4.57 -2.06
C PRO A 31 11.30 -5.99 -2.58
N LEU A 32 10.36 -6.16 -3.51
CA LEU A 32 10.08 -7.47 -4.10
C LEU A 32 11.27 -8.00 -4.90
N LEU A 33 12.03 -7.11 -5.54
CA LEU A 33 13.22 -7.43 -6.33
C LEU A 33 14.48 -7.65 -5.47
N LEU A 34 14.47 -7.25 -4.19
CA LEU A 34 15.58 -7.46 -3.28
C LEU A 34 15.54 -8.87 -2.66
N LEU A 35 16.71 -9.51 -2.52
CA LEU A 35 16.90 -10.79 -1.82
C LEU A 35 16.82 -10.61 -0.29
N ARG A 36 15.65 -10.22 0.23
CA ARG A 36 15.36 -10.11 1.67
C ARG A 36 14.29 -11.10 2.12
N SER A 37 14.08 -11.24 3.44
CA SER A 37 13.07 -12.15 4.00
C SER A 37 11.67 -11.82 3.49
N ILE A 38 10.84 -12.84 3.31
CA ILE A 38 9.49 -12.71 2.74
C ILE A 38 8.61 -11.76 3.56
N PHE A 39 8.73 -11.78 4.89
CA PHE A 39 8.03 -10.90 5.82
C PHE A 39 8.40 -9.43 5.63
N PHE A 40 9.69 -9.15 5.36
CA PHE A 40 10.13 -7.78 5.09
C PHE A 40 9.56 -7.26 3.76
N ARG A 41 9.53 -8.10 2.72
CA ARG A 41 8.93 -7.73 1.42
C ARG A 41 7.43 -7.47 1.54
N LEU A 42 6.73 -8.35 2.25
CA LEU A 42 5.30 -8.24 2.56
C LEU A 42 4.96 -6.96 3.31
N HIS A 43 5.68 -6.66 4.39
CA HIS A 43 5.45 -5.46 5.17
C HIS A 43 5.65 -4.20 4.33
N ALA A 44 6.75 -4.14 3.56
CA ALA A 44 7.05 -2.99 2.71
C ALA A 44 5.99 -2.82 1.60
N LEU A 45 5.50 -3.91 1.02
CA LEU A 45 4.45 -3.89 0.00
C LEU A 45 3.11 -3.38 0.58
N THR A 46 2.67 -3.91 1.72
CA THR A 46 1.41 -3.51 2.39
C THR A 46 1.44 -2.04 2.83
N VAL A 47 2.57 -1.54 3.34
CA VAL A 47 2.74 -0.12 3.73
C VAL A 47 2.71 0.79 2.50
N ALA A 48 3.42 0.42 1.44
CA ALA A 48 3.42 1.19 0.20
C ALA A 48 2.02 1.24 -0.44
N ASP A 49 1.28 0.13 -0.41
CA ASP A 49 -0.06 0.05 -0.98
C ASP A 49 -1.09 0.86 -0.19
N THR A 50 -1.06 0.79 1.14
CA THR A 50 -1.97 1.57 2.01
C THR A 50 -1.68 3.07 1.98
N ILE A 51 -0.43 3.48 2.22
CA ILE A 51 -0.07 4.89 2.26
C ILE A 51 -0.12 5.51 0.87
N GLY A 52 0.37 4.79 -0.16
CA GLY A 52 0.34 5.25 -1.55
C GLY A 52 -1.08 5.50 -2.03
N SER A 53 -1.98 4.52 -1.85
CA SER A 53 -3.38 4.67 -2.24
C SER A 53 -4.12 5.72 -1.39
N LEU A 54 -3.81 5.85 -0.10
CA LEU A 54 -4.40 6.89 0.75
C LEU A 54 -4.04 8.29 0.26
N LEU A 55 -2.78 8.49 -0.17
CA LEU A 55 -2.33 9.75 -0.77
C LEU A 55 -3.03 10.03 -2.10
N ILE A 56 -3.13 9.04 -2.98
CA ILE A 56 -3.82 9.16 -4.27
C ILE A 56 -5.29 9.52 -4.07
N VAL A 57 -6.00 8.78 -3.20
CA VAL A 57 -7.42 9.01 -2.92
C VAL A 57 -7.63 10.37 -2.25
N SER A 58 -6.75 10.78 -1.34
CA SER A 58 -6.81 12.10 -0.71
C SER A 58 -6.62 13.23 -1.72
N GLY A 59 -5.69 13.09 -2.68
CA GLY A 59 -5.53 14.03 -3.78
C GLY A 59 -6.76 14.07 -4.71
N LEU A 60 -7.35 12.92 -5.03
CA LEU A 60 -8.60 12.85 -5.79
C LEU A 60 -9.78 13.47 -5.05
N LEU A 61 -9.85 13.29 -3.72
CA LEU A 61 -10.89 13.87 -2.88
C LEU A 61 -10.82 15.40 -2.89
N LEU A 62 -9.62 15.96 -2.89
CA LEU A 62 -9.38 17.41 -3.01
C LEU A 62 -9.77 17.97 -4.40
N LEU A 63 -9.54 17.21 -5.48
CA LEU A 63 -9.91 17.61 -6.85
C LEU A 63 -11.41 17.44 -7.14
N ARG A 64 -12.02 16.37 -6.61
CA ARG A 64 -13.38 15.97 -6.93
C ARG A 64 -14.16 15.53 -5.68
N SER A 65 -14.41 16.48 -4.79
CA SER A 65 -15.16 16.27 -3.55
C SER A 65 -16.60 15.76 -3.74
N ARG A 66 -17.18 15.85 -4.94
CA ARG A 66 -18.55 15.38 -5.23
C ARG A 66 -18.67 13.86 -5.21
N GLU A 67 -17.58 13.13 -5.45
CA GLU A 67 -17.54 11.67 -5.51
C GLU A 67 -16.98 11.05 -4.22
N TRP A 68 -16.98 11.80 -3.12
CA TRP A 68 -16.42 11.35 -1.84
C TRP A 68 -16.91 9.98 -1.34
N PRO A 69 -18.18 9.54 -1.55
CA PRO A 69 -18.61 8.23 -1.09
C PRO A 69 -17.93 7.08 -1.84
N LEU A 70 -17.68 7.26 -3.15
CA LEU A 70 -16.98 6.26 -3.98
C LEU A 70 -15.50 6.16 -3.60
N LEU A 71 -14.87 7.29 -3.32
CA LEU A 71 -13.49 7.36 -2.86
C LEU A 71 -13.31 6.73 -1.48
N LEU A 72 -14.27 6.95 -0.57
CA LEU A 72 -14.28 6.32 0.73
C LEU A 72 -14.50 4.80 0.61
N LEU A 73 -15.42 4.37 -0.25
CA LEU A 73 -15.65 2.95 -0.53
C LEU A 73 -14.39 2.28 -1.09
N SER A 74 -13.65 2.98 -1.97
CA SER A 74 -12.36 2.51 -2.47
C SER A 74 -11.35 2.30 -1.33
N LEU A 75 -11.25 3.23 -0.38
CA LEU A 75 -10.34 3.11 0.77
C LEU A 75 -10.72 1.93 1.68
N ILE A 76 -12.01 1.77 1.97
CA ILE A 76 -12.51 0.66 2.79
C ILE A 76 -12.20 -0.67 2.09
N SER A 77 -12.52 -0.78 0.81
CA SER A 77 -12.24 -1.97 0.00
C SER A 77 -10.74 -2.31 0.00
N LEU A 78 -9.89 -1.29 -0.18
CA LEU A 78 -8.44 -1.45 -0.16
C LEU A 78 -7.93 -1.98 1.18
N VAL A 79 -8.35 -1.40 2.31
CA VAL A 79 -7.90 -1.82 3.64
C VAL A 79 -8.33 -3.27 3.93
N LEU A 80 -9.57 -3.62 3.57
CA LEU A 80 -10.09 -4.98 3.73
C LEU A 80 -9.32 -6.00 2.88
N TRP A 81 -9.06 -5.67 1.61
CA TRP A 81 -8.32 -6.55 0.71
C TRP A 81 -6.86 -6.67 1.09
N ASN A 82 -6.19 -5.58 1.46
CA ASN A 82 -4.76 -5.58 1.79
C ASN A 82 -4.47 -6.44 3.04
N SER A 83 -5.35 -6.39 4.05
CA SER A 83 -5.27 -7.30 5.21
C SER A 83 -5.44 -8.78 4.81
N THR A 84 -6.43 -9.07 3.96
CA THR A 84 -6.70 -10.44 3.48
C THR A 84 -5.52 -10.98 2.68
N PHE A 85 -4.97 -10.21 1.75
CA PHE A 85 -3.79 -10.57 0.96
C PHE A 85 -2.57 -10.82 1.85
N SER A 86 -2.33 -9.96 2.84
CA SER A 86 -1.22 -10.14 3.78
C SER A 86 -1.31 -11.44 4.57
N ILE A 87 -2.52 -11.84 5.01
CA ILE A 87 -2.72 -13.09 5.76
C ILE A 87 -2.52 -14.30 4.86
N VAL A 88 -3.09 -14.28 3.65
CA VAL A 88 -2.97 -15.40 2.70
C VAL A 88 -1.51 -15.59 2.31
N LEU A 89 -0.80 -14.51 1.98
CA LEU A 89 0.57 -14.60 1.50
C LEU A 89 1.55 -14.97 2.63
N SER A 90 1.30 -14.52 3.87
CA SER A 90 2.11 -14.96 5.03
C SER A 90 1.92 -16.44 5.33
N ARG A 91 0.69 -16.97 5.21
CA ARG A 91 0.42 -18.41 5.37
C ARG A 91 1.08 -19.24 4.29
N LEU A 92 0.97 -18.83 3.02
CA LEU A 92 1.65 -19.50 1.92
C LEU A 92 3.16 -19.48 2.12
N ALA A 93 3.72 -18.36 2.56
CA ALA A 93 5.14 -18.25 2.83
C ALA A 93 5.60 -19.14 3.99
N ALA A 94 4.80 -19.24 5.05
CA ALA A 94 5.09 -20.14 6.18
C ALA A 94 5.01 -21.62 5.76
N ASP A 95 4.02 -22.00 4.96
CA ASP A 95 3.87 -23.36 4.43
C ASP A 95 5.06 -23.77 3.55
N GLN A 96 5.51 -22.89 2.66
CA GLN A 96 6.71 -23.13 1.83
C GLN A 96 8.01 -23.20 2.65
N ALA A 97 8.07 -22.51 3.79
CA ALA A 97 9.23 -22.52 4.68
C ALA A 97 9.23 -23.70 5.67
N THR A 98 8.13 -24.44 5.78
CA THR A 98 7.99 -25.59 6.69
C THR A 98 8.38 -26.86 5.95
N ASP A 99 9.37 -27.61 6.44
CA ASP A 99 9.73 -28.89 5.84
C ASP A 99 8.58 -29.91 6.06
N PRO A 100 8.00 -30.50 5.00
CA PRO A 100 6.87 -31.41 5.11
C PRO A 100 7.17 -32.70 5.89
N GLN A 101 8.44 -33.04 6.16
CA GLN A 101 8.79 -34.23 6.94
C GLN A 101 9.02 -33.96 8.43
N THR A 102 9.49 -32.76 8.80
CA THR A 102 9.87 -32.44 10.19
C THR A 102 8.98 -31.38 10.84
N GLY A 103 8.16 -30.65 10.09
CA GLY A 103 7.23 -29.64 10.61
C GLY A 103 7.91 -28.42 11.24
N VAL A 104 9.24 -28.34 11.16
CA VAL A 104 10.05 -27.20 11.61
C VAL A 104 10.27 -26.21 10.47
N LEU A 105 10.30 -24.93 10.81
CA LEU A 105 10.51 -23.83 9.88
C LEU A 105 12.00 -23.83 9.51
N HIS A 106 12.32 -23.68 8.22
CA HIS A 106 13.70 -23.65 7.72
C HIS A 106 14.57 -22.55 8.39
N GLU A 107 13.97 -21.52 8.99
CA GLU A 107 14.70 -20.50 9.77
C GLU A 107 15.18 -21.00 11.15
N GLU A 108 14.54 -22.01 11.76
CA GLU A 108 15.00 -22.63 13.02
C GLU A 108 16.15 -23.61 12.82
N ALA A 109 16.32 -24.16 11.61
CA ALA A 109 17.42 -25.07 11.29
C ALA A 109 18.75 -24.35 10.96
N ILE A 110 18.74 -23.02 10.83
CA ILE A 110 19.91 -22.20 10.47
C ILE A 110 20.36 -21.29 11.64
N ARG A 111 19.71 -21.39 12.81
CA ARG A 111 20.16 -20.74 14.05
C ARG A 111 20.80 -21.74 14.99
#